data_AF-A0A6I7WPW3-F1
#
_entry.id   AF-A0A6I7WPW3-F1
#
_cell.length_a   1.000
_cell.length_b   1.000
_cell.length_c   1.000
_cell.angle_alpha   90.00
_cell.angle_beta   90.00
_cell.angle_gamma   90.00
#
_symmetry.space_group_name_H-M   'P 1'
#
loop_
_entity.id
_entity.type
_entity.pdbx_description
1 polymer ?
#
loop_
_entity_poly.entity_id
_entity_poly.type
_entity_poly.pdbx_seq_one_letter_code
_entity_poly.pdbx_strand_id
1 'polypeptide(L)'
;MFLPSRFIFRHYFFIALFLLGTTPASAHFKLNLNVRILHVEHLADGLNVYMRLPMPYLVAHLLGELDASGLPLPAPYTRNRREEGKLVHYVDVVQ
;
A
#
# COMPACT_ATOMS: atom_id res chain seq x y z
N MET A 1 5.87 -44.51 31.33
CA MET A 1 4.63 -43.75 31.04
C MET A 1 4.43 -43.79 29.52
N PHE A 2 3.63 -44.72 29.02
CA PHE A 2 3.41 -44.89 27.56
C PHE A 2 2.35 -43.90 27.11
N LEU A 3 2.67 -43.00 26.17
CA LEU A 3 1.63 -42.20 25.52
C LEU A 3 0.69 -43.14 24.74
N PRO A 4 -0.64 -42.97 24.83
CA PRO A 4 -1.55 -43.84 24.11
C PRO A 4 -1.35 -43.65 22.60
N SER A 5 -1.14 -44.73 21.86
CA SER A 5 -0.97 -44.73 20.39
C SER A 5 -2.04 -43.90 19.64
N ARG A 6 -3.27 -43.87 20.18
CA ARG A 6 -4.39 -43.06 19.66
C ARG A 6 -4.16 -41.54 19.75
N PHE A 7 -3.43 -41.07 20.75
CA PHE A 7 -3.08 -39.65 20.88
C PHE A 7 -2.04 -39.25 19.84
N ILE A 8 -1.04 -40.09 19.64
CA ILE A 8 0.01 -39.88 18.64
C ILE A 8 -0.60 -39.83 17.24
N PHE A 9 -1.48 -40.80 16.92
CA PHE A 9 -2.18 -40.83 15.64
C PHE A 9 -3.07 -39.60 15.42
N ARG A 10 -3.86 -39.19 16.42
CA ARG A 10 -4.66 -37.96 16.34
C ARG A 10 -3.81 -36.72 16.12
N HIS A 11 -2.65 -36.63 16.77
CA HIS A 11 -1.73 -35.50 16.61
C HIS A 11 -1.20 -35.42 15.18
N TYR A 12 -0.68 -36.53 14.65
CA TYR A 12 -0.18 -36.56 13.26
C TYR A 12 -1.28 -36.32 12.24
N PHE A 13 -2.48 -36.87 12.47
CA PHE A 13 -3.63 -36.62 11.61
C PHE A 13 -4.01 -35.13 11.60
N PHE A 14 -4.02 -34.48 12.76
CA PHE A 14 -4.33 -33.06 12.87
C PHE A 14 -3.27 -32.17 12.19
N ILE A 15 -1.99 -32.50 12.37
CA ILE A 15 -0.88 -31.80 11.72
C ILE A 15 -0.95 -31.96 10.18
N ALA A 16 -1.20 -33.19 9.70
CA ALA A 16 -1.35 -33.45 8.26
C ALA A 16 -2.53 -32.67 7.66
N LEU A 17 -3.67 -32.62 8.37
CA LEU A 17 -4.84 -31.85 7.94
C LEU A 17 -4.57 -30.34 7.92
N PHE A 18 -3.83 -29.83 8.90
CA PHE A 18 -3.45 -28.41 8.96
C PHE A 18 -2.55 -28.00 7.80
N LEU A 19 -1.54 -28.82 7.47
CA LEU A 19 -0.62 -28.57 6.37
C LEU A 19 -1.28 -28.62 4.99
N LEU A 20 -2.36 -29.41 4.83
CA LEU A 20 -3.17 -29.43 3.60
C LEU A 20 -4.00 -28.15 3.41
N GLY A 21 -4.26 -27.39 4.49
CA GLY A 21 -5.06 -26.17 4.47
C GLY A 21 -4.28 -24.88 4.24
N THR A 22 -2.94 -24.92 4.22
CA THR A 22 -2.14 -23.70 4.03
C THR A 22 -2.02 -23.37 2.54
N THR A 23 -2.66 -22.29 2.11
CA THR A 23 -2.43 -21.73 0.77
C THR A 23 -1.26 -20.75 0.80
N PRO A 24 -0.47 -20.63 -0.28
CA PRO A 24 0.54 -19.59 -0.36
C PRO A 24 -0.14 -18.22 -0.31
N ALA A 25 0.20 -17.42 0.71
CA ALA A 25 -0.18 -16.01 0.76
C ALA A 25 0.73 -15.24 -0.20
N SER A 26 0.19 -14.87 -1.36
CA SER A 26 0.89 -14.00 -2.32
C SER A 26 0.38 -12.57 -2.18
N ALA A 27 1.28 -11.65 -1.86
CA ALA A 27 1.00 -10.22 -1.97
C ALA A 27 1.29 -9.78 -3.42
N HIS A 28 0.24 -9.61 -4.22
CA HIS A 28 0.36 -8.98 -5.53
C HIS A 28 0.52 -7.47 -5.36
N PHE A 29 1.76 -7.00 -5.33
CA PHE A 29 2.04 -5.58 -5.41
C PHE A 29 1.78 -5.12 -6.85
N LYS A 30 0.73 -4.31 -7.04
CA LYS A 30 0.55 -3.57 -8.29
C LYS A 30 1.72 -2.60 -8.41
N LEU A 31 2.76 -3.00 -9.13
CA LEU A 31 4.01 -2.26 -9.38
C LEU A 31 3.81 -1.04 -10.31
N ASN A 32 2.67 -0.37 -10.18
CA ASN A 32 2.36 0.91 -10.82
C ASN A 32 2.16 2.00 -9.75
N LEU A 33 2.45 1.68 -8.48
CA LEU A 33 2.63 2.66 -7.43
C LEU A 33 4.03 3.23 -7.61
N ASN A 34 4.15 4.51 -8.02
CA ASN A 34 5.43 5.22 -8.10
C ASN A 34 6.02 5.55 -6.71
N VAL A 35 5.85 4.64 -5.74
CA VAL A 35 6.43 4.69 -4.41
C VAL A 35 7.71 3.88 -4.48
N ARG A 36 8.85 4.56 -4.54
CA ARG A 36 10.16 3.90 -4.70
C ARG A 36 10.74 3.38 -3.39
N ILE A 37 10.26 3.84 -2.22
CA ILE A 37 10.92 3.58 -0.94
C ILE A 37 9.89 3.37 0.17
N LEU A 38 9.95 2.20 0.79
CA LEU A 38 9.33 1.86 2.06
C LEU A 38 10.44 1.69 3.09
N HIS A 39 10.34 2.36 4.23
CA HIS A 39 11.22 2.15 5.38
C HIS A 39 10.43 1.45 6.47
N VAL A 40 10.97 0.35 6.97
CA VAL A 40 10.32 -0.51 7.95
C VAL A 40 11.20 -0.55 9.19
N GLU A 41 10.67 -0.08 10.30
CA GLU A 41 11.30 -0.11 11.62
C GLU A 41 10.56 -1.11 12.50
N HIS A 42 11.30 -2.10 13.03
CA HIS A 42 10.75 -3.10 13.94
C HIS A 42 10.94 -2.63 15.38
N LEU A 43 9.85 -2.60 16.14
CA LEU A 43 9.82 -2.23 17.56
C LEU A 43 9.56 -3.47 18.42
N ALA A 44 9.77 -3.35 19.73
CA ALA A 44 9.51 -4.44 20.68
C ALA A 44 8.03 -4.87 20.71
N ASP A 45 7.12 -3.96 20.39
CA ASP A 45 5.67 -4.13 20.43
C ASP A 45 5.02 -4.02 19.03
N GLY A 46 5.81 -3.94 17.95
CA GLY A 46 5.23 -3.84 16.61
C GLY A 46 6.16 -3.36 15.52
N LEU A 47 5.57 -2.60 14.60
CA LEU A 47 6.15 -2.22 13.30
C LEU A 47 5.73 -0.80 12.96
N ASN A 48 6.70 0.05 12.62
CA ASN A 48 6.46 1.32 11.93
C ASN A 48 6.79 1.16 10.44
N VAL A 49 5.86 1.59 9.57
CA VAL A 49 6.07 1.61 8.11
C VAL A 49 6.00 3.06 7.62
N TYR A 50 7.12 3.55 7.10
CA TYR A 50 7.20 4.86 6.48
C TYR A 50 7.25 4.71 4.97
N MET A 51 6.48 5.54 4.26
CA MET A 51 6.35 5.48 2.81
C MET A 51 6.70 6.83 2.18
N ARG A 52 7.54 6.82 1.14
CA ARG A 52 7.75 8.00 0.29
C ARG A 52 6.80 7.98 -0.88
N LEU A 53 5.82 8.90 -0.86
CA LEU A 53 4.84 9.08 -1.93
C LEU A 53 5.20 10.29 -2.79
N PRO A 54 5.04 10.20 -4.13
CA PRO A 54 5.00 11.39 -4.97
C PRO A 54 3.98 12.41 -4.46
N MET A 55 4.38 13.67 -4.37
CA MET A 55 3.54 14.78 -3.92
C MET A 55 2.15 14.83 -4.60
N PRO A 56 2.01 14.55 -5.92
CA PRO A 56 0.70 14.46 -6.57
C PRO A 56 -0.30 13.53 -5.88
N TYR A 57 0.14 12.42 -5.29
CA TYR A 57 -0.77 11.49 -4.60
C TYR A 57 -1.25 12.02 -3.26
N LEU A 58 -0.47 12.88 -2.59
CA LEU A 58 -0.86 13.47 -1.31
C LEU A 58 -1.90 14.57 -1.49
N VAL A 59 -1.84 15.31 -2.61
CA VAL A 59 -2.64 16.53 -2.79
C VAL A 59 -3.69 16.46 -3.89
N ALA A 60 -3.84 15.32 -4.58
CA ALA A 60 -4.85 15.16 -5.64
C ALA A 60 -6.30 15.47 -5.20
N HIS A 61 -6.59 15.31 -3.91
CA HIS A 61 -7.91 15.61 -3.34
C HIS A 61 -8.09 17.08 -2.93
N LEU A 62 -7.01 17.87 -2.90
CA LEU A 62 -7.00 19.28 -2.52
C LEU A 62 -7.21 20.15 -3.76
N LEU A 63 -8.45 20.17 -4.25
CA LEU A 63 -8.87 20.96 -5.41
C LEU A 63 -9.67 22.17 -4.94
N GLY A 64 -9.25 23.36 -5.35
CA GLY A 64 -10.01 24.59 -5.10
C GLY A 64 -11.07 24.88 -6.17
N GLU A 65 -11.59 26.11 -6.16
CA GLU A 65 -12.55 26.55 -7.18
C GLU A 65 -11.98 26.49 -8.60
N LEU A 66 -12.87 26.44 -9.59
CA LEU A 66 -12.48 26.46 -11.00
C LEU A 66 -12.00 27.86 -11.39
N ASP A 67 -10.85 27.92 -12.04
CA ASP A 67 -10.34 29.13 -12.65
C ASP A 67 -11.00 29.42 -14.01
N ALA A 68 -10.62 30.53 -14.63
CA ALA A 68 -11.12 30.94 -15.95
C ALA A 68 -10.79 29.94 -17.08
N SER A 69 -9.82 29.04 -16.86
CA SER A 69 -9.46 27.97 -17.80
C SER A 69 -10.28 26.69 -17.59
N GLY A 70 -11.11 26.64 -16.54
CA GLY A 70 -11.89 25.47 -16.15
C GLY A 70 -11.05 24.40 -15.45
N LEU A 71 -9.87 24.77 -14.93
CA LEU A 71 -9.06 23.93 -14.06
C LEU A 71 -9.31 24.31 -12.60
N PRO A 72 -9.40 23.34 -11.67
CA PRO A 72 -9.44 23.67 -10.26
C PRO A 72 -8.12 24.30 -9.84
N LEU A 73 -8.19 25.26 -8.90
CA LEU A 73 -7.00 25.82 -8.27
C LEU A 73 -6.15 24.69 -7.65
N PRO A 74 -4.83 24.65 -7.90
CA PRO A 74 -3.97 23.57 -7.43
C PRO A 74 -3.64 23.71 -5.95
N ALA A 75 -3.23 22.61 -5.34
CA ALA A 75 -2.66 22.61 -4.00
C ALA A 75 -1.28 23.31 -3.98
N PRO A 76 -0.80 23.79 -2.82
CA PRO A 76 0.53 24.40 -2.70
C PRO A 76 1.65 23.54 -3.30
N TYR A 77 2.61 24.19 -3.96
CA TYR A 77 3.75 23.55 -4.65
C TYR A 77 3.35 22.57 -5.76
N THR A 78 2.13 22.69 -6.29
CA THR A 78 1.66 21.89 -7.44
C THR A 78 1.01 22.75 -8.50
N ARG A 79 0.91 22.20 -9.71
CA ARG A 79 0.17 22.76 -10.83
C ARG A 79 -0.73 21.70 -11.43
N ASN A 80 -1.90 22.13 -11.87
CA ASN A 80 -2.89 21.28 -12.51
C ASN A 80 -2.80 21.41 -14.03
N ARG A 81 -3.02 20.30 -14.73
CA ARG A 81 -3.16 20.29 -16.19
C ARG A 81 -4.25 19.32 -16.60
N ARG A 82 -4.94 19.61 -17.69
CA ARG A 82 -5.82 18.64 -18.34
C ARG A 82 -5.07 17.98 -19.49
N GLU A 83 -4.90 16.66 -19.43
CA GLU A 83 -4.30 15.84 -20.47
C GLU A 83 -5.26 14.70 -20.81
N GLU A 84 -5.60 14.53 -22.10
CA GLU A 84 -6.56 13.50 -22.55
C GLU A 84 -7.90 13.51 -21.79
N GLY A 85 -8.36 14.71 -21.40
CA GLY A 85 -9.60 14.88 -20.62
C GLY A 85 -9.49 14.53 -19.13
N LYS A 86 -8.33 14.11 -18.64
CA LYS A 86 -8.07 13.80 -17.24
C LYS A 86 -7.32 14.95 -16.57
N LEU A 87 -7.62 15.19 -15.29
CA LEU A 87 -6.87 16.11 -14.46
C LEU A 87 -5.58 15.44 -13.99
N VAL A 88 -4.44 16.09 -14.21
CA VAL A 88 -3.11 15.62 -13.84
C VAL A 88 -2.44 16.69 -12.97
N HIS A 89 -1.76 16.24 -11.90
CA HIS A 89 -1.07 17.10 -10.95
C HIS A 89 0.44 16.95 -11.13
N TYR A 90 1.13 18.07 -11.31
CA TYR A 90 2.59 18.12 -11.35
C TYR A 90 3.12 18.88 -10.15
N VAL A 91 4.33 18.52 -9.71
CA VAL A 91 5.06 19.33 -8.73
C VAL A 91 5.51 20.60 -9.43
N ASP A 92 5.21 21.74 -8.83
CA ASP A 92 5.65 23.03 -9.32
C ASP A 92 6.86 23.48 -8.52
N VAL A 93 8.04 23.22 -9.08
CA VAL A 93 9.32 23.63 -8.51
C VAL A 93 9.62 25.02 -9.05
N VAL A 94 8.85 26.02 -8.63
CA VAL A 94 9.25 27.41 -8.84
C VAL A 94 10.50 27.63 -7.99
N GLN A 95 11.67 27.57 -8.62
CA GLN A 95 12.93 28.12 -8.11
C GLN A 95 13.04 29.59 -8.53
#